data_AF-A0A928T3V6-F1
#
_entry.id   AF-A0A928T3V6-F1
#
_cell.length_a   1.000
_cell.length_b   1.000
_cell.length_c   1.000
_cell.angle_alpha   90.00
_cell.angle_beta   90.00
_cell.angle_gamma   90.00
#
_symmetry.space_group_name_H-M   'P 1'
#
loop_
_entity.id
_entity.type
_entity.pdbx_description
1 polymer ?
#
loop_
_entity_poly.entity_id
_entity_poly.type
_entity_poly.pdbx_seq_one_letter_code
_entity_poly.pdbx_strand_id
1 'polypeptide(L)'
;MATTPERCPTQLADDGLLSVAALRSADGKRASLLIANLAREPRRLSVTLRGLERAAAEGVVLDGRADLAPRRLAVPIPALALELEVAPLSSAWVVLG
;
A
#
# COMPACT_ATOMS: atom_id res chain seq x y z
N MET A 1 9.14 10.24 21.49
CA MET A 1 8.06 9.36 21.99
C MET A 1 7.45 8.68 20.78
N ALA A 2 7.56 7.36 20.64
CA ALA A 2 6.99 6.65 19.49
C ALA A 2 5.48 6.49 19.69
N THR A 3 4.67 7.03 18.78
CA THR A 3 3.21 6.88 18.82
C THR A 3 2.81 5.56 18.18
N THR A 4 1.81 4.87 18.76
CA THR A 4 1.35 3.58 18.24
C THR A 4 0.58 3.80 16.93
N PRO A 5 0.93 3.12 15.82
CA PRO A 5 0.16 3.19 14.59
C PRO A 5 -1.24 2.58 14.76
N GLU A 6 -2.24 3.20 14.14
CA GLU A 6 -3.63 2.74 14.17
C GLU A 6 -3.92 1.90 12.93
N ARG A 7 -4.67 0.80 13.09
CA ARG A 7 -5.17 0.04 11.94
C ARG A 7 -6.28 0.82 11.24
N CYS A 8 -6.12 1.00 9.93
CA CYS A 8 -7.18 1.54 9.08
C CYS A 8 -8.12 0.42 8.63
N PRO A 9 -9.43 0.68 8.50
CA PRO A 9 -10.34 -0.26 7.87
C PRO A 9 -9.92 -0.47 6.40
N THR A 10 -9.81 -1.73 5.98
CA THR A 10 -9.52 -2.13 4.61
C THR A 10 -10.71 -2.91 4.04
N GLN A 11 -11.07 -2.60 2.80
CA GLN A 11 -12.06 -3.36 2.04
C GLN A 11 -11.37 -3.85 0.77
N LEU A 12 -11.48 -5.16 0.50
CA LEU A 12 -10.88 -5.80 -0.65
C LEU A 12 -11.99 -6.54 -1.41
N ALA A 13 -12.06 -6.33 -2.73
CA ALA A 13 -12.83 -7.20 -3.61
C ALA A 13 -11.93 -8.42 -3.89
N ASP A 14 -12.14 -9.51 -3.17
CA ASP A 14 -11.17 -10.60 -3.07
C ASP A 14 -11.74 -11.97 -3.45
N ASP A 15 -10.87 -12.82 -4.01
CA ASP A 15 -11.03 -14.25 -4.26
C ASP A 15 -10.24 -15.12 -3.25
N GLY A 16 -9.61 -14.51 -2.24
CA GLY A 16 -8.84 -15.14 -1.17
C GLY A 16 -7.33 -15.13 -1.41
N LEU A 17 -6.86 -14.54 -2.52
CA LEU A 17 -5.46 -14.60 -2.95
C LEU A 17 -4.70 -13.29 -2.73
N LEU A 18 -5.40 -12.24 -2.29
CA LEU A 18 -4.79 -10.96 -1.93
C LEU A 18 -5.11 -10.63 -0.48
N SER A 19 -4.11 -10.15 0.25
CA SER A 19 -4.30 -9.63 1.61
C SER A 19 -3.76 -8.22 1.71
N VAL A 20 -4.54 -7.31 2.28
CA VAL A 20 -4.17 -5.89 2.44
C VAL A 20 -4.39 -5.45 3.88
N ALA A 21 -3.34 -4.88 4.48
CA ALA A 21 -3.40 -4.23 5.78
C ALA A 21 -2.97 -2.76 5.62
N ALA A 22 -3.74 -1.86 6.23
CA ALA A 22 -3.46 -0.43 6.22
C ALA A 22 -3.23 0.07 7.65
N LEU A 23 -2.22 0.91 7.83
CA LEU A 23 -1.86 1.56 9.08
C LEU A 23 -1.80 3.07 8.86
N ARG A 24 -2.20 3.86 9.85
CA ARG A 24 -2.06 5.31 9.87
C ARG A 24 -1.25 5.74 11.08
N SER A 25 -0.36 6.72 10.89
CA SER A 25 0.36 7.33 11.99
C SER A 25 -0.62 8.07 12.91
N ALA A 26 -0.30 8.17 14.20
CA ALA A 26 -1.19 8.82 15.17
C ALA A 26 -1.45 10.31 14.87
N ASP A 27 -0.55 10.98 14.14
CA ASP A 27 -0.73 12.37 13.71
C ASP A 27 -1.54 12.51 12.41
N GLY A 28 -1.98 11.40 11.82
CA GLY A 28 -2.74 11.36 10.58
C GLY A 28 -1.96 11.75 9.32
N LYS A 29 -0.67 12.09 9.44
CA LYS A 29 0.13 12.60 8.33
C LYS A 29 0.66 11.51 7.41
N ARG A 30 0.84 10.30 7.94
CA ARG A 30 1.41 9.17 7.20
C ARG A 30 0.49 7.98 7.23
N ALA A 31 0.52 7.20 6.16
CA ALA A 31 -0.10 5.89 6.10
C ALA A 31 0.87 4.86 5.52
N SER A 32 0.64 3.59 5.86
CA SER A 32 1.39 2.46 5.34
C SER A 32 0.43 1.38 4.88
N LEU A 33 0.68 0.82 3.71
CA LEU A 33 -0.08 -0.29 3.14
C LEU A 33 0.85 -1.48 3.00
N LEU A 34 0.53 -2.60 3.65
CA LEU A 34 1.15 -3.89 3.37
C LEU A 34 0.19 -4.71 2.52
N ILE A 35 0.69 -5.21 1.40
CA ILE A 35 -0.05 -6.02 0.45
C ILE A 35 0.71 -7.34 0.27
N ALA A 36 0.00 -8.46 0.33
CA ALA A 36 0.53 -9.77 -0.01
C ALA A 36 -0.27 -10.36 -1.18
N ASN A 37 0.44 -10.78 -2.24
CA ASN A 37 -0.13 -11.50 -3.36
C ASN A 37 0.24 -12.98 -3.25
N LEU A 38 -0.73 -13.82 -2.92
CA LEU A 38 -0.59 -15.27 -2.83
C LEU A 38 -0.95 -15.97 -4.15
N ALA A 39 -1.39 -15.23 -5.17
CA ALA A 39 -1.65 -15.76 -6.49
C ALA A 39 -0.34 -16.13 -7.20
N ARG A 40 -0.43 -17.08 -8.13
CA ARG A 40 0.67 -17.46 -9.04
C ARG A 40 0.81 -16.53 -10.25
N GLU A 41 -0.02 -15.49 -10.32
CA GLU A 41 -0.03 -14.46 -11.35
C GLU A 41 0.08 -13.05 -10.74
N PRO A 42 0.58 -12.05 -11.50
CA PRO A 42 0.60 -10.67 -11.05
C PRO A 42 -0.83 -10.17 -10.82
N ARG A 43 -1.02 -9.34 -9.80
CA ARG A 43 -2.34 -8.78 -9.46
C ARG A 43 -2.30 -7.27 -9.47
N ARG A 44 -3.27 -6.67 -10.15
CA ARG A 44 -3.47 -5.22 -10.17
C ARG A 44 -4.43 -4.82 -9.07
N LEU A 45 -4.07 -3.77 -8.34
CA LEU A 45 -4.81 -3.23 -7.23
C LEU A 45 -5.02 -1.73 -7.44
N SER A 46 -6.27 -1.31 -7.35
CA SER A 46 -6.64 0.10 -7.22
C SER A 46 -6.92 0.38 -5.74
N VAL A 47 -6.09 1.21 -5.12
CA VAL A 47 -6.21 1.58 -3.71
C VAL A 47 -6.76 2.99 -3.61
N THR A 48 -8.01 3.11 -3.19
CA THR A 48 -8.61 4.42 -2.88
C THR A 48 -8.30 4.82 -1.44
N LEU A 49 -7.66 5.97 -1.28
CA LEU A 49 -7.30 6.55 0.01
C LEU A 49 -8.37 7.57 0.42
N ARG A 50 -8.92 7.41 1.63
CA ARG A 50 -9.90 8.36 2.20
C ARG A 50 -9.35 8.97 3.48
N GLY A 51 -9.57 10.27 3.67
CA GLY A 51 -9.17 10.98 4.89
C GLY A 51 -7.69 11.35 4.98
N LEU A 52 -6.97 11.43 3.86
CA LEU A 52 -5.64 12.05 3.77
C LEU A 52 -5.78 13.46 3.16
N GLU A 53 -5.40 14.50 3.90
CA GLU A 53 -5.62 15.90 3.51
C GLU A 53 -4.70 16.36 2.37
N ARG A 54 -3.48 15.82 2.30
CA ARG A 54 -2.50 15.99 1.22
C ARG A 54 -1.62 14.74 1.20
N ALA A 55 -1.61 14.00 0.10
CA ALA A 55 -0.76 12.81 0.00
C ALA A 55 0.18 12.93 -1.21
N ALA A 56 1.43 13.29 -0.98
CA ALA A 56 2.49 12.74 -1.81
C ALA A 56 2.69 11.29 -1.34
N ALA A 57 2.57 10.33 -2.25
CA ALA A 57 2.88 8.95 -1.96
C ALA A 57 4.35 8.69 -2.29
N GLU A 58 5.06 7.97 -1.43
CA GLU A 58 6.36 7.38 -1.74
C GLU A 58 6.28 5.89 -1.41
N GLY A 59 5.88 5.09 -2.38
CA GLY A 59 5.80 3.64 -2.18
C GLY A 59 7.18 2.95 -2.19
N VAL A 60 7.28 1.79 -1.56
CA VAL A 60 8.41 0.87 -1.72
C VAL A 60 7.85 -0.52 -2.02
N VAL A 61 7.92 -0.95 -3.27
CA VAL A 61 7.49 -2.32 -3.61
C VAL A 61 8.60 -3.29 -3.20
N LEU A 62 8.34 -4.10 -2.17
CA LEU A 62 9.23 -5.15 -1.69
C LEU A 62 8.92 -6.46 -2.42
N ASP A 63 9.24 -6.55 -3.72
CA ASP A 63 9.09 -7.80 -4.46
C ASP A 63 9.94 -8.90 -3.77
N GLY A 64 9.33 -10.06 -3.53
CA GLY A 64 9.97 -11.22 -2.89
C GLY A 64 11.16 -11.78 -3.67
N ARG A 65 11.45 -11.26 -4.87
CA ARG A 65 12.63 -11.55 -5.68
C ARG A 65 13.88 -10.82 -5.21
N ALA A 66 14.29 -10.98 -3.94
CA ALA A 66 15.61 -10.64 -3.36
C ALA A 66 16.21 -9.22 -3.60
N ASP A 67 15.61 -8.39 -4.45
CA ASP A 67 16.12 -7.10 -4.88
C ASP A 67 15.18 -6.04 -4.34
N LEU A 68 15.42 -5.67 -3.08
CA LEU A 68 14.67 -4.67 -2.35
C LEU A 68 15.07 -3.27 -2.85
N ALA A 69 14.72 -2.95 -4.09
CA ALA A 69 14.96 -1.61 -4.64
C ALA A 69 13.73 -0.72 -4.36
N PRO A 70 13.85 0.32 -3.50
CA PRO A 70 12.76 1.27 -3.31
C PRO A 70 12.43 1.97 -4.63
N ARG A 71 11.14 2.01 -4.98
CA ARG A 71 10.62 2.63 -6.21
C ARG A 71 9.64 3.73 -5.86
N ARG A 72 9.98 4.99 -6.12
CA ARG A 72 9.04 6.10 -5.91
C ARG A 72 7.81 5.92 -6.81
N LEU A 73 6.65 5.80 -6.18
CA LEU A 73 5.35 5.73 -6.85
C LEU A 73 4.67 7.09 -6.75
N ALA A 74 4.55 7.80 -7.88
CA ALA A 74 3.83 9.06 -7.92
C ALA A 74 2.31 8.78 -7.88
N VAL A 75 1.64 9.21 -6.80
CA VAL A 75 0.17 9.19 -6.73
C VAL A 75 -0.36 10.60 -7.04
N PRO A 76 -1.10 10.79 -8.14
CA PRO A 76 -1.68 12.09 -8.45
C PRO A 76 -2.71 12.49 -7.38
N ILE A 77 -2.51 13.68 -6.80
CA ILE A 77 -3.26 14.22 -5.65
C ILE A 77 -4.78 14.36 -5.88
N PRO A 78 -5.33 14.66 -7.08
CA PRO A 78 -6.78 14.77 -7.19
C PRO A 78 -7.49 13.41 -7.26
N ALA A 79 -6.76 12.31 -7.54
CA ALA A 79 -7.39 10.99 -7.71
C ALA A 79 -7.50 10.20 -6.40
N LEU A 80 -6.59 10.43 -5.43
CA LEU A 80 -6.44 9.62 -4.20
C LEU A 80 -6.50 8.09 -4.49
N ALA A 81 -6.15 7.70 -5.71
CA ALA A 81 -6.18 6.33 -6.19
C ALA A 81 -4.75 5.95 -6.57
N LEU A 82 -4.26 4.90 -5.92
CA LEU A 82 -2.95 4.34 -6.18
C LEU A 82 -3.15 3.02 -6.94
N GLU A 83 -2.64 2.98 -8.16
CA GLU A 83 -2.60 1.77 -8.97
C GLU A 83 -1.27 1.05 -8.75
N LEU A 84 -1.34 -0.24 -8.40
CA LEU A 84 -0.18 -1.08 -8.12
C LEU A 84 -0.32 -2.41 -8.85
N GLU A 85 0.79 -2.90 -9.39
CA GLU A 85 0.90 -4.29 -9.79
C GLU A 85 1.83 -5.01 -8.80
N VAL A 86 1.34 -6.07 -8.17
CA VAL A 86 2.10 -6.87 -7.21
C VAL A 86 2.45 -8.20 -7.85
N ALA A 87 3.74 -8.52 -7.87
CA ALA A 87 4.24 -9.74 -8.50
C ALA A 87 3.63 -11.01 -7.86
N PRO A 88 3.61 -12.14 -8.56
CA PRO A 88 3.16 -13.42 -8.00
C PRO A 88 3.93 -13.77 -6.73
N LEU A 89 3.26 -14.34 -5.74
CA LEU A 89 3.88 -14.88 -4.52
C LEU A 89 4.83 -13.86 -3.83
N SER A 90 4.43 -12.59 -3.80
CA SER A 90 5.26 -11.49 -3.30
C SER A 90 4.49 -10.59 -2.33
N SER A 91 5.17 -9.59 -1.77
CA SER A 91 4.57 -8.56 -0.94
C SER A 91 4.91 -7.16 -1.44
N ALA A 92 4.21 -6.14 -0.99
CA ALA A 92 4.54 -4.75 -1.25
C ALA A 92 4.29 -3.91 0.00
N TRP A 93 5.14 -2.91 0.25
CA TRP A 93 4.97 -1.99 1.37
C TRP A 93 4.97 -0.53 0.90
N VAL A 94 3.79 0.05 0.76
CA VAL A 94 3.67 1.43 0.30
C VAL A 94 3.61 2.36 1.52
N VAL A 95 4.41 3.43 1.51
CA VAL A 95 4.32 4.52 2.49
C VAL A 95 3.71 5.75 1.81
N LEU A 96 2.82 6.43 2.51
CA LEU A 96 2.07 7.59 2.04
C LEU A 96 2.29 8.72 3.04
N GLY A 97 2.55 9.95 2.59
CA GLY A 97 2.72 11.12 3.46
C GLY A 97 4.15 11.44 3.89
#